data_AF-A0A6I8N7J2-F1
#
_entry.id   AF-A0A6I8N7J2-F1
#
_cell.length_a   1.000
_cell.length_b   1.000
_cell.length_c   1.000
_cell.angle_alpha   90.00
_cell.angle_beta   90.00
_cell.angle_gamma   90.00
#
_symmetry.space_group_name_H-M   'P 1'
#
loop_
_entity.id
_entity.type
_entity.pdbx_description
1 polymer ?
#
loop_
_entity_poly.entity_id
_entity_poly.type
_entity_poly.pdbx_seq_one_letter_code
_entity_poly.pdbx_strand_id
1 'polypeptide(L)' 'LSLTFSHHSPSGACPNLPVGTIGMCAEWCSGDDSCPQGQKCCSNGCGHACMPAVTGGE' A
#
# COMPACT_ATOMS: atom_id res chain seq x y z
N LEU A 1 -11.17 6.21 27.83
CA LEU A 1 -11.43 4.96 27.06
C LEU A 1 -12.18 5.42 25.82
N SER A 2 -11.55 5.54 24.65
CA SER A 2 -11.24 4.40 23.80
C SER A 2 -9.93 4.61 23.06
N LEU A 3 -8.89 3.86 23.43
CA LEU A 3 -7.74 3.65 22.58
C LEU A 3 -8.16 2.63 21.53
N THR A 4 -8.79 3.08 20.44
CA THR A 4 -8.81 2.25 19.24
C THR A 4 -7.38 2.28 18.74
N PHE A 5 -6.56 1.32 19.20
CA PHE A 5 -5.40 0.91 18.44
C PHE A 5 -5.94 0.60 17.05
N SER A 6 -5.77 1.55 16.13
CA SER A 6 -5.91 1.26 14.72
C SER A 6 -4.89 0.16 14.46
N HIS A 7 -5.33 -1.09 14.46
CA HIS A 7 -4.64 -2.20 13.83
C HIS A 7 -4.61 -1.97 12.30
N HIS A 8 -4.37 -0.73 11.84
CA HIS A 8 -3.71 -0.51 10.59
C HIS A 8 -2.29 -0.96 10.86
N SER A 9 -2.00 -2.25 10.73
CA SER A 9 -0.63 -2.77 10.84
C SER A 9 0.17 -2.11 9.73
N PRO A 10 0.92 -1.02 10.02
CA PRO A 10 1.66 -0.28 9.00
C PRO A 10 2.91 -1.06 8.61
N SER A 11 3.16 -2.21 9.25
CA SER A 11 4.40 -2.97 9.23
C SER A 11 4.66 -3.70 7.91
N GLY A 12 3.74 -3.66 6.96
CA GLY A 12 4.01 -4.12 5.60
C GLY A 12 4.67 -3.04 4.75
N ALA A 13 5.53 -3.42 3.81
CA ALA A 13 6.07 -2.51 2.79
C ALA A 13 5.31 -2.65 1.47
N CYS A 14 5.54 -1.74 0.53
CA CYS A 14 5.12 -1.93 -0.85
C CYS A 14 5.88 -3.11 -1.48
N PRO A 15 5.23 -3.95 -2.30
CA PRO A 15 5.93 -5.00 -3.01
C PRO A 15 6.97 -4.39 -3.95
N ASN A 16 8.09 -5.09 -4.14
CA ASN A 16 9.08 -4.69 -5.13
C ASN A 16 8.51 -4.94 -6.53
N LEU A 17 8.33 -3.87 -7.29
CA LEU A 17 7.94 -3.95 -8.69
C LEU A 17 9.20 -4.13 -9.56
N PRO A 18 9.13 -4.94 -10.63
CA PRO A 18 10.21 -5.03 -11.60
C PRO A 18 10.61 -3.65 -12.13
N VAL A 19 11.90 -3.44 -12.36
CA VAL A 19 12.40 -2.19 -12.94
C VAL A 19 11.73 -1.96 -14.31
N GLY A 20 11.26 -0.73 -14.54
CA GLY A 20 10.55 -0.36 -15.78
C GLY A 20 9.06 -0.70 -15.78
N THR A 21 8.50 -1.20 -14.68
CA THR A 21 7.04 -1.33 -14.55
C THR A 21 6.42 0.06 -14.57
N ILE A 22 5.57 0.31 -15.56
CA ILE A 22 4.77 1.54 -15.70
C ILE A 22 3.32 1.09 -15.74
N GLY A 23 2.63 1.29 -14.61
CA GLY A 23 1.19 1.10 -14.50
C GLY A 23 0.42 2.27 -15.10
N MET A 24 -0.90 2.23 -14.94
CA MET A 24 -1.76 3.33 -15.39
C MET A 24 -1.45 4.60 -14.58
N CYS A 25 -1.33 5.72 -15.29
CA CYS A 25 -1.13 7.07 -14.75
C CYS A 25 -2.43 7.59 -14.13
N ALA A 26 -2.87 6.94 -13.06
CA ALA A 26 -4.08 7.27 -12.34
C ALA A 26 -3.84 7.08 -10.83
N GLU A 27 -4.41 8.00 -10.07
CA GLU A 27 -4.33 8.05 -8.60
C GLU A 27 -5.51 7.30 -8.01
N TRP A 28 -5.41 5.97 -7.91
CA TRP A 28 -6.47 5.13 -7.36
C TRP A 28 -6.55 5.19 -5.83
N CYS A 29 -5.51 5.72 -5.20
CA CYS A 29 -5.41 5.95 -3.77
C CYS A 29 -4.51 7.16 -3.51
N SER A 30 -4.69 7.82 -2.36
CA SER A 30 -3.86 8.96 -1.94
C SER A 30 -3.04 8.67 -0.67
N GLY A 31 -3.20 7.47 -0.10
CA GLY A 31 -2.49 7.02 1.10
C GLY A 31 -2.98 5.63 1.53
N ASP A 32 -2.27 5.01 2.48
CA ASP A 32 -2.58 3.64 2.94
C ASP A 32 -4.00 3.51 3.51
N ASP A 33 -4.53 4.57 4.14
CA ASP A 33 -5.89 4.62 4.65
C ASP A 33 -6.97 4.64 3.55
N SER A 34 -6.59 4.97 2.31
CA SER A 34 -7.49 4.86 1.15
C SER A 34 -7.66 3.41 0.69
N CYS A 35 -6.80 2.50 1.16
CA CYS A 35 -6.78 1.11 0.73
C CYS A 35 -7.48 0.20 1.74
N PRO A 36 -8.00 -0.96 1.28
CA PRO A 36 -8.53 -1.99 2.17
C PRO A 36 -7.48 -2.49 3.17
N GLN A 37 -7.95 -3.10 4.25
CA GLN A 37 -7.08 -3.66 5.28
C GLN A 37 -6.10 -4.70 4.69
N GLY A 38 -4.82 -4.61 5.05
CA GLY A 38 -3.77 -5.48 4.49
C GLY A 38 -3.21 -5.01 3.15
N GLN A 39 -3.66 -3.87 2.63
CA GLN A 39 -3.10 -3.23 1.44
C GLN A 39 -2.47 -1.88 1.75
N LYS A 40 -1.56 -1.46 0.87
CA LYS A 40 -0.88 -0.17 0.91
C LYS A 40 -1.00 0.58 -0.40
N CYS A 41 -0.97 1.90 -0.32
CA CYS A 41 -0.99 2.77 -1.49
C CYS A 41 0.43 2.91 -2.03
N CYS A 42 0.70 2.23 -3.13
CA CYS A 42 2.04 2.07 -3.66
C CYS A 42 2.14 2.67 -5.06
N SER A 43 3.30 3.25 -5.39
CA SER A 43 3.54 3.74 -6.74
C SER A 43 3.65 2.56 -7.71
N ASN A 44 2.92 2.64 -8.82
CA ASN A 44 2.97 1.67 -9.91
C ASN A 44 3.93 2.10 -11.03
N GLY A 45 4.74 3.13 -10.81
CA GLY A 45 5.65 3.72 -11.80
C GLY A 45 5.10 4.95 -12.54
N CYS A 46 3.78 5.19 -12.56
CA CYS A 46 3.20 6.43 -13.09
C CYS A 46 2.20 7.09 -12.13
N GLY A 47 1.38 6.29 -11.45
CA GLY A 47 0.47 6.76 -10.41
C GLY A 47 0.49 5.84 -9.19
N HIS A 48 -0.59 5.84 -8.42
CA HIS A 48 -0.70 5.03 -7.20
C HIS A 48 -1.84 4.03 -7.25
N ALA A 49 -1.59 2.83 -6.75
CA ALA A 49 -2.58 1.77 -6.65
C ALA A 49 -2.45 1.03 -5.32
N CYS A 50 -3.58 0.52 -4.82
CA CYS A 50 -3.59 -0.32 -3.63
C CYS A 50 -2.99 -1.69 -3.96
N MET A 51 -1.89 -2.05 -3.28
CA MET A 51 -1.18 -3.31 -3.45
C MET A 51 -1.16 -4.09 -2.14
N PRO A 52 -1.12 -5.44 -2.16
CA PRO A 52 -0.96 -6.23 -0.95
C PRO A 52 0.34 -5.84 -0.24
N ALA A 53 0.23 -5.53 1.06
CA ALA A 53 1.38 -5.14 1.86
C ALA A 53 2.25 -6.38 2.12
N VAL A 54 3.56 -6.26 1.89
CA VAL A 54 4.50 -7.33 2.24
C VAL A 54 4.91 -7.17 3.70
N THR A 55 4.30 -7.94 4.60
CA THR A 55 4.74 -8.02 6.00
C THR A 55 5.97 -8.91 6.05
N GLY A 56 7.13 -8.36 6.42
CA GLY A 56 8.32 -9.15 6.69
C GLY A 56 8.13 -10.01 7.94
N GLY A 57 7.51 -11.18 7.77
CA GLY A 57 7.60 -12.31 8.67
C GLY A 57 8.24 -13.44 7.89
N GLU A 58 9.51 -13.71 8.22
CA GLU A 58 10.35 -14.87 7.85
C GLU A 58 10.04 -15.62 6.54
#